data_AF-A0A434CHP4-F1
#
_entry.id   AF-A0A434CHP4-F1
#
_cell.length_a   1.000
_cell.length_b   1.000
_cell.length_c   1.000
_cell.angle_alpha   90.00
_cell.angle_beta   90.00
_cell.angle_gamma   90.00
#
_symmetry.space_group_name_H-M   'P 1'
#
loop_
_entity.id
_entity.type
_entity.pdbx_description
1 polymer ?
#
loop_
_entity_poly.entity_id
_entity_poly.type
_entity_poly.pdbx_seq_one_letter_code
_entity_poly.pdbx_strand_id
1 'polypeptide(L)'
;YTSRKPPAAWRAELVALGRDGDDGPVILFEGSAPDAAALYPKNLNAGLTVALAAGIERTRVRVVADPAVRENIHEIDVTSAAGRAHLRFENAPSPHNPKTSAITAFSLAATVMRHFGPFQ
;
A
#
# COMPACT_ATOMS: atom_id res chain seq x y z
N TYR A 1 -6.85 -3.49 -4.27
CA TYR A 1 -5.93 -2.67 -3.47
C TYR A 1 -4.80 -2.19 -4.37
N THR A 2 -4.51 -0.89 -4.35
CA THR A 2 -3.39 -0.30 -5.10
C THR A 2 -2.43 0.38 -4.13
N SER A 3 -1.15 0.04 -4.22
CA SER A 3 -0.05 0.75 -3.56
C SER A 3 0.62 1.65 -4.57
N ARG A 4 0.51 2.96 -4.40
CA ARG A 4 1.11 3.97 -5.28
C ARG A 4 2.11 4.81 -4.50
N LYS A 5 3.33 4.91 -5.00
CA LYS A 5 4.41 5.70 -4.36
C LYS A 5 5.25 6.42 -5.41
N PRO A 6 6.03 7.44 -5.01
CA PRO A 6 6.94 8.13 -5.92
C PRO A 6 8.00 7.18 -6.51
N PRO A 7 8.57 7.46 -7.70
CA PRO A 7 9.61 6.64 -8.33
C PRO A 7 10.80 6.35 -7.42
N ALA A 8 11.16 7.28 -6.54
CA ALA A 8 12.24 7.12 -5.58
C ALA A 8 12.06 5.89 -4.65
N ALA A 9 10.81 5.50 -4.32
CA ALA A 9 10.53 4.31 -3.51
C ALA A 9 10.77 2.98 -4.27
N TRP A 10 10.78 3.04 -5.60
CA TRP A 10 10.80 1.91 -6.54
C TRP A 10 11.98 1.94 -7.52
N ARG A 11 13.07 2.63 -7.15
CA ARG A 11 14.20 2.86 -8.06
C ARG A 11 14.79 1.57 -8.63
N ALA A 12 14.92 0.53 -7.82
CA ALA A 12 15.50 -0.74 -8.26
C ALA A 12 14.60 -1.43 -9.29
N GLU A 13 13.29 -1.41 -9.04
CA GLU A 13 12.26 -2.00 -9.89
C GLU A 13 12.16 -1.24 -11.23
N LEU A 14 12.22 0.09 -11.21
CA LEU A 14 12.22 0.92 -12.40
C LEU A 14 13.47 0.69 -13.27
N VAL A 15 14.66 0.64 -12.65
CA VAL A 15 15.92 0.33 -13.35
C VAL A 15 15.88 -1.05 -14.00
N ALA A 16 15.34 -2.06 -13.31
CA ALA A 16 15.18 -3.41 -13.86
C ALA A 16 14.26 -3.46 -15.10
N LEU A 17 13.33 -2.50 -15.22
CA LEU A 17 12.46 -2.34 -16.38
C LEU A 17 13.03 -1.39 -17.45
N GLY A 18 14.23 -0.84 -17.25
CA GLY A 18 14.82 0.15 -18.15
C GLY A 18 14.04 1.47 -18.21
N ARG A 19 13.41 1.85 -17.09
CA ARG A 19 12.60 3.07 -16.98
C ARG A 19 13.17 4.00 -15.93
N ASP A 20 13.13 5.30 -16.21
CA ASP A 20 13.54 6.33 -15.24
C ASP A 20 12.38 6.73 -14.31
N GLY A 21 11.13 6.47 -14.73
CA GLY A 21 9.94 6.68 -13.92
C GLY A 21 9.32 8.08 -14.03
N ASP A 22 9.78 8.89 -14.98
CA ASP A 22 9.36 10.28 -15.15
C ASP A 22 8.20 10.46 -16.14
N ASP A 23 8.02 9.53 -17.09
CA ASP A 23 7.01 9.60 -18.18
C ASP A 23 5.58 9.23 -17.75
N GLY A 24 5.30 9.26 -16.44
CA GLY A 24 4.00 8.94 -15.86
C GLY A 24 3.94 7.60 -15.11
N PRO A 25 2.73 7.19 -14.67
CA PRO A 25 2.58 6.04 -13.79
C PRO A 25 3.00 4.72 -14.44
N VAL A 26 3.84 3.95 -13.75
CA VAL A 26 4.31 2.62 -14.15
C VAL A 26 3.74 1.57 -13.21
N ILE A 27 3.01 0.61 -13.77
CA ILE A 27 2.55 -0.58 -13.02
C ILE A 27 3.73 -1.55 -12.94
N LEU A 28 4.29 -1.70 -11.74
CA LEU A 28 5.41 -2.61 -11.47
C LEU A 28 4.93 -4.04 -11.27
N PHE A 29 3.70 -4.20 -10.76
CA PHE A 29 3.08 -5.48 -10.52
C PHE A 29 1.56 -5.36 -10.52
N GLU A 30 0.90 -6.39 -11.01
CA GLU A 30 -0.54 -6.57 -10.89
C GLU A 30 -0.90 -8.06 -10.79
N GLY A 31 -1.54 -8.47 -9.70
CA GLY A 31 -1.77 -9.89 -9.44
C GLY A 31 -2.41 -10.17 -8.08
N SER A 32 -2.20 -11.39 -7.58
CA SER A 32 -2.74 -11.83 -6.29
C SER A 32 -2.04 -11.15 -5.10
N ALA A 33 -2.71 -11.09 -3.95
CA ALA A 33 -2.09 -10.57 -2.73
C ALA A 33 -0.88 -11.42 -2.25
N PRO A 34 -0.91 -12.76 -2.29
CA PRO A 34 0.26 -13.58 -1.95
C PRO A 34 1.47 -13.34 -2.86
N ASP A 35 1.26 -13.28 -4.18
CA ASP A 35 2.36 -13.02 -5.13
C ASP A 35 2.96 -11.63 -4.92
N ALA A 36 2.10 -10.64 -4.69
CA ALA A 36 2.54 -9.29 -4.36
C ALA A 36 3.36 -9.25 -3.07
N ALA A 37 2.93 -9.97 -2.03
CA ALA A 37 3.64 -10.04 -0.76
C ALA A 37 4.99 -10.75 -0.89
N ALA A 38 5.07 -11.80 -1.71
CA ALA A 38 6.32 -12.52 -1.99
C ALA A 38 7.33 -11.63 -2.75
N LEU A 39 6.86 -10.85 -3.74
CA LEU A 39 7.71 -9.95 -4.52
C LEU A 39 8.11 -8.68 -3.74
N TYR A 40 7.22 -8.17 -2.88
CA TYR A 40 7.40 -6.91 -2.18
C TYR A 40 7.22 -7.03 -0.66
N PRO A 41 8.01 -7.88 0.03
CA PRO A 41 7.80 -8.23 1.44
C PRO A 41 7.92 -7.04 2.39
N LYS A 42 8.58 -5.96 1.97
CA LYS A 42 8.75 -4.73 2.77
C LYS A 42 7.69 -3.67 2.53
N ASN A 43 6.80 -3.84 1.54
CA ASN A 43 5.89 -2.77 1.10
C ASN A 43 4.41 -3.18 1.09
N LEU A 44 4.09 -4.48 1.07
CA LEU A 44 2.74 -4.96 0.75
C LEU A 44 1.94 -5.45 1.96
N ASN A 45 2.37 -5.11 3.18
CA ASN A 45 1.65 -5.45 4.42
C ASN A 45 0.20 -4.96 4.38
N ALA A 46 -0.06 -3.72 3.95
CA ALA A 46 -1.43 -3.20 3.86
C ALA A 46 -2.28 -3.96 2.83
N GLY A 47 -1.71 -4.36 1.70
CA GLY A 47 -2.40 -5.18 0.70
C GLY A 47 -2.76 -6.56 1.24
N LEU A 48 -1.84 -7.18 2.00
CA LEU A 48 -2.11 -8.45 2.66
C LEU A 48 -3.14 -8.31 3.79
N THR A 49 -3.12 -7.23 4.57
CA THR A 49 -4.15 -6.96 5.58
C THR A 49 -5.55 -6.85 4.96
N VAL A 50 -5.68 -6.16 3.81
CA VAL A 50 -6.94 -6.11 3.06
C VAL A 50 -7.36 -7.51 2.62
N ALA A 51 -6.42 -8.31 2.12
CA ALA A 51 -6.68 -9.69 1.71
C ALA A 51 -7.13 -10.58 2.88
N LEU A 52 -6.55 -10.42 4.07
CA LEU A 52 -6.98 -11.13 5.27
C LEU A 52 -8.41 -10.71 5.71
N ALA A 53 -8.76 -9.43 5.54
CA ALA A 53 -10.08 -8.93 5.93
C ALA A 53 -11.19 -9.26 4.92
N ALA A 54 -10.90 -9.24 3.62
CA ALA A 54 -11.88 -9.37 2.53
C ALA A 54 -11.89 -10.74 1.84
N GLY A 55 -10.86 -11.56 2.08
CA GLY A 55 -10.59 -12.83 1.43
C GLY A 55 -9.42 -12.74 0.43
N ILE A 56 -8.47 -13.67 0.55
CA ILE A 56 -7.22 -13.69 -0.23
C ILE A 56 -7.50 -13.79 -1.73
N GLU A 57 -8.28 -14.80 -2.14
CA GLU A 57 -8.66 -15.03 -3.55
C GLU A 57 -9.50 -13.92 -4.16
N ARG A 58 -10.12 -13.08 -3.32
CA ARG A 58 -11.00 -11.97 -3.74
C ARG A 58 -10.23 -10.66 -3.86
N THR A 59 -8.95 -10.63 -3.52
CA THR A 59 -8.16 -9.41 -3.41
C THR A 59 -7.10 -9.34 -4.50
N ARG A 60 -7.29 -8.42 -5.44
CA ARG A 60 -6.31 -8.08 -6.45
C ARG A 60 -5.45 -6.89 -6.02
N VAL A 61 -4.15 -7.00 -6.23
CA VAL A 61 -3.15 -6.02 -5.82
C VAL A 61 -2.49 -5.41 -7.05
N ARG A 62 -2.29 -4.10 -7.02
CA ARG A 62 -1.48 -3.35 -7.99
C ARG A 62 -0.40 -2.55 -7.26
N VAL A 63 0.83 -2.56 -7.78
CA VAL A 63 1.95 -1.74 -7.30
C VAL A 63 2.31 -0.75 -8.39
N VAL A 64 2.33 0.54 -8.05
CA VAL A 64 2.51 1.62 -9.00
C VAL A 64 3.63 2.56 -8.53
N ALA A 65 4.57 2.84 -9.43
CA ALA A 65 5.45 3.99 -9.34
C ALA A 65 4.81 5.15 -10.10
N ASP A 66 4.67 6.31 -9.45
CA ASP A 66 3.97 7.45 -10.06
C ASP A 66 4.72 8.76 -9.78
N PRO A 67 5.28 9.46 -10.80
CA PRO A 67 6.01 10.71 -10.59
C PRO A 67 5.12 11.87 -10.14
N ALA A 68 3.79 11.76 -10.28
CA ALA A 68 2.86 12.81 -9.89
C ALA A 68 2.56 12.84 -8.38
N VAL A 69 3.01 11.84 -7.62
CA VAL A 69 2.71 11.74 -6.18
C VAL A 69 3.96 11.94 -5.33
N ARG A 70 3.78 12.47 -4.11
CA ARG A 70 4.86 12.64 -3.13
C ARG A 70 4.65 11.76 -1.89
N GLU A 71 3.41 11.33 -1.68
CA GLU A 71 2.92 10.55 -0.55
C GLU A 71 2.90 9.05 -0.85
N ASN A 72 2.82 8.24 0.21
CA ASN A 72 2.47 6.83 0.11
C ASN A 72 0.95 6.70 0.03
N ILE A 73 0.46 6.37 -1.15
CA ILE A 73 -0.97 6.28 -1.44
C ILE A 73 -1.42 4.83 -1.42
N HIS A 74 -2.49 4.57 -0.67
CA HIS A 74 -3.19 3.30 -0.64
C HIS A 74 -4.62 3.51 -1.12
N GLU A 75 -5.03 2.75 -2.13
CA GLU A 75 -6.38 2.80 -2.70
C GLU A 75 -7.05 1.44 -2.54
N ILE A 76 -8.29 1.43 -2.04
CA ILE A 76 -9.08 0.22 -1.81
C ILE A 76 -10.43 0.41 -2.49
N ASP A 77 -10.58 -0.23 -3.65
CA ASP A 77 -11.86 -0.39 -4.32
C ASP A 77 -12.54 -1.68 -3.85
N VAL A 78 -13.77 -1.55 -3.35
CA VAL A 78 -14.58 -2.66 -2.85
C VAL A 78 -15.89 -2.71 -3.62
N THR A 79 -16.26 -3.92 -4.05
CA THR A 79 -17.59 -4.19 -4.62
C THR A 79 -18.19 -5.41 -3.92
N SER A 80 -19.45 -5.30 -3.55
CA SER A 80 -20.23 -6.37 -2.92
C SER A 80 -21.72 -6.25 -3.29
N ALA A 81 -22.53 -7.21 -2.87
CA ALA A 81 -23.99 -7.13 -3.01
C ALA A 81 -24.60 -5.91 -2.27
N ALA A 82 -23.94 -5.41 -1.22
CA ALA A 82 -24.38 -4.23 -0.49
C ALA A 82 -24.02 -2.90 -1.17
N GLY A 83 -23.18 -2.92 -2.22
CA GLY A 83 -22.77 -1.74 -2.96
C GLY A 83 -21.27 -1.65 -3.22
N ARG A 84 -20.80 -0.43 -3.48
CA ARG A 84 -19.41 -0.10 -3.83
C ARG A 84 -18.84 0.93 -2.87
N ALA A 85 -17.56 0.80 -2.56
CA ALA A 85 -16.81 1.78 -1.79
C ALA A 85 -15.44 2.01 -2.43
N HIS A 86 -14.94 3.24 -2.30
CA HIS A 86 -13.56 3.61 -2.65
C HIS A 86 -12.96 4.30 -1.43
N LEU A 87 -11.83 3.79 -0.96
CA LEU A 87 -11.06 4.41 0.12
C LEU A 87 -9.70 4.79 -0.42
N ARG A 88 -9.26 6.01 -0.10
CA ARG A 88 -7.97 6.55 -0.52
C ARG A 88 -7.27 7.17 0.67
N PHE A 89 -6.04 6.72 0.92
CA PHE A 89 -5.21 7.18 2.02
C PHE A 89 -3.91 7.74 1.47
N GLU A 90 -3.67 9.04 1.67
CA GLU A 90 -2.45 9.73 1.25
C GLU A 90 -1.61 9.99 2.49
N ASN A 91 -0.57 9.18 2.70
CA ASN A 91 0.19 9.21 3.94
C ASN A 91 1.57 9.81 3.73
N ALA A 92 1.96 10.70 4.64
CA ALA A 92 3.34 11.16 4.72
C ALA A 92 4.29 9.96 4.90
N PRO A 93 5.41 9.93 4.16
CA PRO A 93 6.46 8.95 4.40
C PRO A 93 7.06 9.13 5.80
N SER A 94 7.51 8.04 6.40
CA SER A 94 8.26 8.09 7.66
C SER A 94 9.62 8.77 7.43
N PRO A 95 10.05 9.68 8.32
CA PRO A 95 11.37 10.31 8.23
C PRO A 95 12.54 9.32 8.22
N HIS A 96 12.37 8.16 8.88
CA HIS A 96 13.42 7.14 9.02
C HIS A 96 13.38 6.05 7.93
N ASN A 97 12.22 5.87 7.29
CA ASN A 97 12.05 4.90 6.21
C ASN A 97 10.98 5.41 5.24
N PRO A 98 11.37 6.07 4.13
CA PRO A 98 10.42 6.65 3.19
C PRO A 98 9.45 5.64 2.55
N LYS A 99 9.81 4.34 2.56
CA LYS A 99 8.93 3.27 2.07
C LYS A 99 7.77 2.97 3.03
N THR A 100 7.79 3.45 4.27
CA THR A 100 6.75 3.22 5.26
C THR A 100 5.95 4.51 5.50
N SER A 101 4.64 4.38 5.64
CA SER A 101 3.75 5.49 6.02
C SER A 101 3.91 5.82 7.51
N ALA A 102 4.04 7.10 7.87
CA ALA A 102 4.21 7.52 9.27
C ALA A 102 3.02 7.09 10.16
N ILE A 103 1.81 7.00 9.58
CA ILE A 103 0.59 6.54 10.25
C ILE A 103 0.69 5.13 10.84
N THR A 104 1.59 4.29 10.32
CA THR A 104 1.80 2.94 10.86
C THR A 104 2.22 2.98 12.33
N ALA A 105 3.11 3.91 12.72
CA ALA A 105 3.51 4.06 14.12
C ALA A 105 2.32 4.50 15.00
N PHE A 106 1.52 5.45 14.52
CA PHE A 106 0.31 5.90 15.24
C PHE A 106 -0.74 4.80 15.38
N SER A 107 -0.91 3.93 14.37
CA SER A 107 -1.83 2.80 14.45
C SER A 107 -1.43 1.79 15.54
N LEU A 108 -0.12 1.56 15.72
CA LEU A 108 0.39 0.70 16.77
C LEU A 108 0.16 1.33 18.14
N ALA A 109 0.52 2.61 18.30
CA ALA A 109 0.27 3.35 19.55
C ALA A 109 -1.23 3.34 19.92
N ALA A 110 -2.11 3.61 18.95
CA ALA A 110 -3.56 3.55 19.15
C ALA A 110 -4.04 2.16 19.58
N THR A 111 -3.47 1.09 19.00
CA THR A 111 -3.80 -0.29 19.37
C THR A 111 -3.39 -0.60 20.81
N VAL A 112 -2.18 -0.21 21.21
CA VAL A 112 -1.68 -0.39 22.58
C VAL A 112 -2.52 0.42 23.58
N MET A 113 -2.78 1.70 23.29
CA MET A 113 -3.60 2.56 24.14
C MET A 113 -5.02 2.01 24.31
N ARG A 114 -5.61 1.43 23.25
CA ARG A 114 -6.92 0.78 23.34
C ARG A 114 -6.89 -0.52 24.13
N HIS A 115 -5.82 -1.31 24.01
CA HIS A 115 -5.71 -2.59 24.70
C HIS A 115 -5.52 -2.43 26.22
N PHE A 116 -4.77 -1.41 26.64
CA PHE A 116 -4.51 -1.12 28.05
C PHE A 116 -5.34 0.05 28.61
N GLY A 117 -6.26 0.59 27.82
CA GLY A 117 -7.10 1.70 28.20
C GLY A 117 -8.19 1.27 29.20
N PRO A 118 -8.62 2.16 30.11
CA PRO A 118 -9.57 1.82 31.17
C PRO A 118 -11.02 1.56 30.69
N PHE A 119 -11.28 1.64 29.38
CA PHE A 119 -12.61 1.40 28.81
C PHE A 119 -12.49 0.44 27.61
N GLN A 120 -12.84 -0.83 27.84
CA GLN A 120 -13.24 -1.81 26.84
C GLN A 120 -14.71 -2.16 27.03
#